data_AF-A0A932U664-F1
#
_entry.id   AF-A0A932U664-F1
#
_cell.length_a   1.000
_cell.length_b   1.000
_cell.length_c   1.000
_cell.angle_alpha   90.00
_cell.angle_beta   90.00
_cell.angle_gamma   90.00
#
_symmetry.space_group_name_H-M   'P 1'
#
loop_
_entity.id
_entity.type
_entity.pdbx_description
1 polymer ?
#
loop_
_entity_poly.entity_id
_entity_poly.type
_entity_poly.pdbx_seq_one_letter_code
_entity_poly.pdbx_strand_id
1 'polypeptide(L)'
;MPARPKVLLACNPNVRNAYLDAPDVARLESLADWSWFSCEGGGIYSTNTDTETAQRLGKELAETDALIVCHGAPTVTETVLTGAPRLRFIGELEGDRFATRVDLDAAWARGIRTVDTTNASSYPVAEWALAL
;
A
#
# COMPACT_ATOMS: atom_id res chain seq x y z
N MET A 1 -20.80 16.66 10.29
CA MET A 1 -20.25 16.08 9.05
C MET A 1 -19.64 14.73 9.40
N PRO A 2 -19.75 13.69 8.56
CA PRO A 2 -19.03 12.45 8.81
C PRO A 2 -17.51 12.74 8.87
N ALA A 3 -16.78 11.99 9.70
CA ALA A 3 -15.32 12.12 9.80
C ALA A 3 -14.67 11.76 8.45
N ARG A 4 -13.61 12.48 8.07
CA ARG A 4 -12.85 12.20 6.87
C ARG A 4 -12.10 10.87 7.02
N PRO A 5 -12.06 10.00 5.99
CA PRO A 5 -11.29 8.76 6.04
C PRO A 5 -9.80 9.04 6.26
N LYS A 6 -9.13 8.18 7.02
CA LYS A 6 -7.68 8.20 7.23
C LYS A 6 -6.99 7.19 6.33
N VAL A 7 -6.10 7.66 5.47
CA VAL A 7 -5.36 6.86 4.50
C VAL A 7 -3.87 6.83 4.87
N LEU A 8 -3.32 5.65 5.10
CA LEU A 8 -1.89 5.47 5.38
C LEU A 8 -1.17 4.99 4.11
N LEU A 9 -0.12 5.69 3.69
CA LEU A 9 0.77 5.24 2.62
C LEU A 9 2.02 4.63 3.25
N ALA A 10 2.24 3.34 3.10
CA ALA A 10 3.44 2.64 3.58
C ALA A 10 4.35 2.31 2.39
N CYS A 11 5.45 3.04 2.26
CA CYS A 11 6.43 2.83 1.20
C CYS A 11 7.77 3.51 1.53
N ASN A 12 8.80 3.19 0.76
CA ASN A 12 10.11 3.83 0.84
C ASN A 12 10.11 5.26 0.26
N PRO A 13 11.14 6.07 0.57
CA PRO A 13 11.25 7.44 0.06
C PRO A 13 11.29 7.53 -1.47
N ASN A 14 11.85 6.52 -2.16
CA ASN A 14 11.87 6.52 -3.62
C ASN A 14 10.45 6.49 -4.20
N VAL A 15 9.60 5.57 -3.75
CA VAL A 15 8.18 5.52 -4.16
C VAL A 15 7.47 6.82 -3.77
N ARG A 16 7.64 7.27 -2.52
CA ARG A 16 7.04 8.52 -2.02
C ARG A 16 7.33 9.71 -2.93
N ASN A 17 8.57 9.82 -3.43
CA ASN A 17 9.03 10.98 -4.18
C ASN A 17 8.87 10.83 -5.69
N ALA A 18 8.78 9.61 -6.22
CA ALA A 18 8.74 9.36 -7.67
C ALA A 18 7.37 8.93 -8.20
N TYR A 19 6.50 8.34 -7.35
CA TYR A 19 5.23 7.76 -7.80
C TYR A 19 4.01 8.59 -7.38
N LEU A 20 4.17 9.52 -6.43
CA LEU A 20 3.07 10.31 -5.87
C LEU A 20 3.11 11.74 -6.40
N ASP A 21 2.65 11.90 -7.63
CA ASP A 21 2.60 13.20 -8.29
C ASP A 21 1.61 14.15 -7.61
N ALA A 22 1.92 15.44 -7.64
CA ALA A 22 1.14 16.48 -6.95
C ALA A 22 -0.36 16.49 -7.32
N PRO A 23 -0.78 16.28 -8.59
CA PRO A 23 -2.21 16.22 -8.94
C PRO A 23 -2.94 15.05 -8.28
N ASP A 24 -2.29 13.88 -8.16
CA ASP A 24 -2.90 12.70 -7.55
C ASP A 24 -3.00 12.84 -6.03
N VAL A 25 -1.97 13.42 -5.40
CA VAL A 25 -2.00 13.75 -3.97
C VAL A 25 -3.10 14.78 -3.68
N ALA A 26 -3.22 15.85 -4.48
CA ALA A 26 -4.30 16.84 -4.33
C ALA A 26 -5.69 16.21 -4.48
N ARG A 27 -5.85 15.23 -5.39
CA ARG A 27 -7.09 14.48 -5.54
C ARG A 27 -7.39 13.62 -4.30
N LEU A 28 -6.39 12.95 -3.73
CA LEU A 28 -6.54 12.22 -2.47
C LEU A 28 -6.93 13.14 -1.32
N GLU A 29 -6.28 14.29 -1.20
CA GLU A 29 -6.55 15.31 -0.17
C GLU A 29 -7.95 15.90 -0.26
N SER A 30 -8.58 15.89 -1.44
CA SER A 30 -9.99 16.30 -1.56
C SER A 30 -10.96 15.34 -0.84
N LEU A 31 -10.56 14.07 -0.66
CA LEU A 31 -11.43 12.98 -0.18
C LEU A 31 -11.09 12.48 1.23
N ALA A 32 -9.81 12.52 1.61
CA ALA A 32 -9.31 11.88 2.81
C ALA A 32 -8.17 12.66 3.46
N ASP A 33 -7.95 12.41 4.76
CA ASP A 33 -6.71 12.80 5.42
C ASP A 33 -5.70 11.67 5.22
N TRP A 34 -4.45 12.00 4.90
CA TRP A 34 -3.46 10.98 4.59
C TRP A 34 -2.13 11.26 5.31
N SER A 35 -1.40 10.19 5.60
CA SER A 35 -0.06 10.25 6.16
C SER A 35 0.87 9.24 5.49
N TRP A 36 2.18 9.46 5.60
CA TRP A 36 3.19 8.57 5.07
C TRP A 36 3.92 7.85 6.21
N PHE A 37 3.93 6.53 6.13
CA PHE A 37 4.76 5.65 6.93
C PHE A 37 6.02 5.28 6.13
N SER A 38 7.12 5.97 6.42
CA SER A 38 8.41 5.69 5.80
C SER A 38 8.94 4.35 6.30
N CYS A 39 9.15 3.42 5.38
CA CYS A 39 9.72 2.10 5.64
C CYS A 39 10.69 1.71 4.53
N GLU A 40 11.72 0.96 4.88
CA GLU A 40 12.77 0.51 3.97
C GLU A 40 13.01 -0.99 4.14
N GLY A 41 13.36 -1.67 3.05
CA GLY A 41 13.62 -3.10 3.05
C GLY A 41 12.88 -3.85 1.95
N GLY A 42 13.22 -5.13 1.81
CA GLY A 42 12.82 -5.93 0.66
C GLY A 42 13.59 -5.53 -0.61
N GLY A 43 13.39 -6.30 -1.67
CA GLY A 43 13.89 -6.01 -3.02
C GLY A 43 12.73 -5.72 -3.97
N ILE A 44 13.06 -5.65 -5.26
CA ILE A 44 12.05 -5.47 -6.33
C ILE A 44 10.99 -6.59 -6.26
N TYR A 45 11.41 -7.82 -5.93
CA TYR A 45 10.57 -9.01 -5.88
C TYR A 45 10.26 -9.53 -4.47
N SER A 46 10.62 -8.80 -3.42
CA SER A 46 10.39 -9.24 -2.05
C SER A 46 9.88 -8.12 -1.16
N THR A 47 9.42 -8.49 0.03
CA THR A 47 8.90 -7.57 1.02
C THR A 47 9.92 -7.32 2.12
N ASN A 48 9.70 -6.25 2.88
CA ASN A 48 10.51 -6.01 4.07
C ASN A 48 10.21 -7.09 5.14
N THR A 49 11.24 -7.81 5.55
CA THR A 49 11.16 -8.89 6.57
C THR A 49 11.45 -8.40 7.99
N ASP A 50 11.68 -7.09 8.18
CA ASP A 50 11.91 -6.51 9.50
C ASP A 50 10.62 -6.56 10.36
N THR A 51 10.68 -7.33 11.43
CA THR A 51 9.56 -7.53 12.35
C THR A 51 9.26 -6.29 13.16
N GLU A 52 10.24 -5.43 13.45
CA GLU A 52 10.02 -4.17 14.15
C GLU A 52 9.20 -3.20 13.28
N THR A 53 9.57 -3.06 12.01
CA THR A 53 8.80 -2.26 11.05
C THR A 53 7.38 -2.79 10.88
N ALA A 54 7.19 -4.11 10.81
CA ALA A 54 5.84 -4.71 10.75
C ALA A 54 5.00 -4.40 12.00
N GLN A 55 5.59 -4.47 13.19
CA GLN A 55 4.89 -4.10 14.44
C GLN A 55 4.55 -2.61 14.49
N ARG A 56 5.45 -1.74 14.03
CA ARG A 56 5.20 -0.29 13.93
C ARG A 56 4.07 0.00 12.95
N LEU A 57 4.07 -0.64 11.78
CA LEU A 57 2.96 -0.53 10.82
C LEU A 57 1.63 -0.93 11.45
N GLY A 58 1.58 -2.07 12.17
CA GLY A 58 0.37 -2.51 12.87
C GLY A 58 -0.18 -1.49 13.87
N LYS A 59 0.69 -0.71 14.54
CA LYS A 59 0.27 0.37 15.46
C LYS A 59 -0.32 1.57 14.73
N GLU A 60 0.28 1.99 13.62
CA GLU A 60 -0.24 3.08 12.77
C GLU A 60 -1.62 2.75 12.17
N LEU A 61 -1.89 1.45 11.95
CA LEU A 61 -3.15 0.99 11.39
C LEU A 61 -4.34 1.06 12.37
N ALA A 62 -4.12 1.30 13.66
CA ALA A 62 -5.18 1.34 14.67
C ALA A 62 -6.31 2.32 14.32
N GLU A 63 -5.92 3.48 13.80
CA GLU A 63 -6.81 4.57 13.42
C GLU A 63 -6.97 4.73 11.90
N THR A 64 -6.49 3.76 11.11
CA THR A 64 -6.45 3.86 9.65
C THR A 64 -7.68 3.19 9.02
N ASP A 65 -8.35 3.87 8.09
CA ASP A 65 -9.50 3.35 7.36
C ASP A 65 -9.09 2.69 6.03
N ALA A 66 -7.98 3.14 5.43
CA ALA A 66 -7.42 2.59 4.19
C ALA A 66 -5.87 2.58 4.20
N LEU A 67 -5.27 1.52 3.68
CA LEU A 67 -3.82 1.36 3.55
C LEU A 67 -3.45 1.31 2.07
N ILE A 68 -2.38 2.01 1.69
CA ILE A 68 -1.76 1.90 0.37
C ILE A 68 -0.32 1.45 0.60
N VAL A 69 0.09 0.35 -0.02
CA VAL A 69 1.45 -0.21 0.11
C VAL A 69 2.19 -0.21 -1.21
N CYS A 70 3.53 -0.21 -1.13
CA CYS A 70 4.43 -0.41 -2.26
C CYS A 70 5.81 -0.88 -1.74
N HIS A 71 6.88 -0.75 -2.54
CA HIS A 71 8.26 -1.06 -2.14
C HIS A 71 8.65 -0.42 -0.81
N GLY A 72 9.42 -1.16 0.00
CA GLY A 72 9.79 -0.79 1.38
C GLY A 72 8.83 -1.30 2.45
N ALA A 73 7.56 -1.54 2.09
CA ALA A 73 6.57 -2.02 3.06
C ALA A 73 6.83 -3.47 3.49
N PRO A 74 6.59 -3.80 4.76
CA PRO A 74 6.53 -5.19 5.21
C PRO A 74 5.29 -5.88 4.66
N THR A 75 5.30 -7.22 4.62
CA THR A 75 4.09 -7.97 4.29
C THR A 75 3.00 -7.66 5.32
N VAL A 76 1.82 -7.28 4.85
CA VAL A 76 0.62 -7.09 5.66
C VAL A 76 0.05 -8.46 6.01
N THR A 77 0.64 -9.08 7.02
CA THR A 77 0.24 -10.41 7.54
C THR A 77 -1.00 -10.30 8.42
N GLU A 78 -1.61 -11.44 8.75
CA GLU A 78 -2.67 -11.52 9.75
C GLU A 78 -2.29 -10.79 11.07
N THR A 79 -1.07 -10.97 11.55
CA THR A 79 -0.56 -10.31 12.77
C THR A 79 -0.59 -8.79 12.63
N VAL A 80 -0.15 -8.23 11.50
CA VAL A 80 -0.22 -6.78 11.25
C VAL A 80 -1.69 -6.32 11.24
N LEU A 81 -2.57 -7.09 10.59
CA LEU A 81 -3.99 -6.79 10.51
C LEU A 81 -4.69 -6.82 11.87
N THR A 82 -4.21 -7.57 12.87
CA THR A 82 -4.79 -7.53 14.24
C THR A 82 -4.79 -6.13 14.85
N GLY A 83 -3.82 -5.28 14.49
CA GLY A 83 -3.75 -3.89 14.92
C GLY A 83 -4.64 -2.93 14.15
N ALA A 84 -5.42 -3.40 13.16
CA ALA A 84 -6.12 -2.57 12.19
C ALA A 84 -7.66 -2.73 12.26
N PRO A 85 -8.33 -2.42 13.39
CA PRO A 85 -9.76 -2.70 13.59
C PRO A 85 -10.69 -1.88 12.68
N ARG A 86 -10.20 -0.77 12.13
CA ARG A 86 -10.96 0.15 11.28
C ARG A 86 -10.71 -0.05 9.79
N LEU A 87 -9.67 -0.80 9.43
CA LEU A 87 -9.21 -0.91 8.06
C LEU A 87 -10.28 -1.59 7.18
N ARG A 88 -10.65 -0.95 6.07
CA ARG A 88 -11.66 -1.46 5.11
C ARG A 88 -11.11 -1.65 3.71
N PHE A 89 -9.94 -1.09 3.42
CA PHE A 89 -9.38 -1.04 2.08
C PHE A 89 -7.86 -1.17 2.11
N ILE A 90 -7.30 -2.01 1.23
CA ILE A 90 -5.86 -2.08 0.95
C ILE A 90 -5.63 -1.93 -0.55
N GLY A 91 -4.83 -0.94 -0.94
CA GLY A 91 -4.33 -0.74 -2.29
C GLY A 91 -2.85 -1.12 -2.40
N GLU A 92 -2.46 -1.74 -3.50
CA GLU A 92 -1.07 -2.08 -3.80
C GLU A 92 -0.64 -1.36 -5.10
N LEU A 93 0.43 -0.57 -5.04
CA LEU A 93 0.90 0.28 -6.16
C LEU A 93 1.87 -0.42 -7.13
N GLU A 94 2.37 -1.58 -6.74
CA GLU A 94 3.32 -2.41 -7.45
C GLU A 94 2.62 -3.52 -8.26
N GLY A 95 1.77 -3.10 -9.21
CA GLY A 95 1.34 -3.87 -10.37
C GLY A 95 1.05 -5.36 -10.18
N ASP A 96 1.61 -6.19 -11.08
CA ASP A 96 1.33 -7.63 -11.27
C ASP A 96 1.78 -8.54 -10.11
N ARG A 97 2.22 -7.96 -8.98
CA ARG A 97 2.80 -8.67 -7.83
C ARG A 97 1.96 -8.56 -6.56
N PHE A 98 0.70 -8.17 -6.72
CA PHE A 98 -0.29 -7.90 -5.67
C PHE A 98 -0.27 -8.86 -4.47
N ALA A 99 -0.24 -10.17 -4.71
CA ALA A 99 -0.35 -11.19 -3.66
C ALA A 99 0.91 -11.34 -2.77
N THR A 100 2.02 -10.65 -3.07
CA THR A 100 3.27 -10.81 -2.30
C THR A 100 3.35 -9.93 -1.05
N ARG A 101 2.67 -8.77 -1.05
CA ARG A 101 2.71 -7.77 0.04
C ARG A 101 1.53 -7.83 1.00
N VAL A 102 0.47 -8.57 0.65
CA VAL A 102 -0.75 -8.65 1.45
C VAL A 102 -1.13 -10.10 1.62
N ASP A 103 -1.35 -10.52 2.87
CA ASP A 103 -2.04 -11.77 3.15
C ASP A 103 -3.53 -11.61 2.79
N LEU A 104 -3.87 -11.98 1.56
CA LEU A 104 -5.21 -11.76 0.98
C LEU A 104 -6.28 -12.56 1.72
N ASP A 105 -5.96 -13.79 2.14
CA ASP A 105 -6.90 -14.63 2.89
C ASP A 105 -7.23 -13.99 4.24
N ALA A 106 -6.22 -13.51 4.97
CA ALA A 106 -6.44 -12.80 6.22
C ALA A 106 -7.20 -11.47 6.03
N ALA A 107 -6.92 -10.74 4.95
CA ALA A 107 -7.61 -9.49 4.63
C ALA A 107 -9.11 -9.74 4.31
N TRP A 108 -9.40 -10.71 3.45
CA TRP A 108 -10.77 -11.03 3.03
C TRP A 108 -11.60 -11.66 4.16
N ALA A 109 -11.00 -12.48 5.02
CA ALA A 109 -11.65 -13.00 6.23
C ALA A 109 -12.14 -11.88 7.16
N ARG A 110 -11.52 -10.68 7.09
CA ARG A 110 -11.90 -9.48 7.85
C ARG A 110 -12.82 -8.53 7.09
N GLY A 111 -13.23 -8.89 5.86
CA GLY A 111 -14.06 -8.05 5.01
C GLY A 111 -13.33 -6.81 4.45
N ILE A 112 -12.00 -6.84 4.40
CA ILE A 112 -11.17 -5.78 3.83
C ILE A 112 -11.19 -5.93 2.31
N ARG A 113 -11.51 -4.85 1.60
CA ARG A 113 -11.42 -4.82 0.13
C ARG A 113 -9.98 -4.62 -0.27
N THR A 114 -9.51 -5.40 -1.22
CA THR A 114 -8.15 -5.28 -1.73
C THR A 114 -8.18 -4.98 -3.22
N VAL A 115 -7.33 -4.07 -3.68
CA VAL A 115 -7.15 -3.74 -5.10
C VAL A 115 -5.68 -3.53 -5.40
N ASP A 116 -5.31 -3.72 -6.66
CA ASP A 116 -3.99 -3.42 -7.17
C ASP A 116 -4.07 -2.38 -8.30
N THR A 117 -2.93 -2.16 -8.92
CA THR A 117 -2.77 -1.34 -10.12
C THR A 117 -2.55 -2.21 -11.35
N THR A 118 -3.21 -3.37 -11.43
CA THR A 118 -3.11 -4.27 -12.59
C THR A 118 -3.36 -3.50 -13.89
N ASN A 119 -2.47 -3.70 -14.86
CA ASN A 119 -2.37 -3.01 -16.16
C ASN A 119 -1.78 -1.59 -16.17
N ALA A 120 -1.37 -1.02 -15.04
CA ALA A 120 -0.75 0.32 -15.03
C ALA A 120 0.54 0.40 -15.86
N SER A 121 1.24 -0.72 -16.02
CA SER A 121 2.47 -0.83 -16.81
C SER A 121 2.28 -1.48 -18.19
N SER A 122 1.05 -1.87 -18.58
CA SER A 122 0.84 -2.64 -19.83
C SER A 122 1.23 -1.86 -21.08
N TYR A 123 0.88 -0.58 -21.18
CA TYR A 123 1.26 0.27 -22.30
C TYR A 123 2.78 0.46 -22.42
N PRO A 124 3.50 0.93 -21.39
CA PRO A 124 4.95 1.11 -21.52
C PRO A 124 5.69 -0.22 -21.77
N VAL A 125 5.21 -1.35 -21.22
CA VAL A 125 5.77 -2.67 -21.53
C VAL A 125 5.53 -3.06 -22.99
N ALA A 126 4.34 -2.80 -23.54
CA ALA A 126 4.03 -3.09 -24.94
C ALA A 126 4.86 -2.21 -25.90
N GLU A 127 5.06 -0.93 -25.58
CA GLU A 127 5.93 -0.03 -26.34
C GLU A 127 7.38 -0.51 -26.32
N TRP A 128 7.87 -0.98 -25.17
CA TRP A 128 9.22 -1.53 -25.06
C TRP A 128 9.36 -2.84 -25.87
N ALA A 129 8.35 -3.72 -25.83
CA ALA A 129 8.34 -4.94 -26.62
C ALA A 129 8.32 -4.68 -28.13
N LEU A 130 7.65 -3.61 -28.59
CA LEU A 130 7.65 -3.21 -30.00
C LEU A 130 9.03 -2.71 -30.46
N ALA A 131 9.83 -2.15 -29.54
CA ALA A 131 11.15 -1.61 -29.85
C ALA A 131 12.27 -2.67 -29.90
N LEU A 132 12.03 -3.87 -29.36
CA LEU A 132 12.96 -5.02 -29.37
C LEU A 132 12.83 -5.85 -30.65
#